data_AF-A0A9P7BTH2-F1
#
_entry.id   AF-A0A9P7BTH2-F1
#
_cell.length_a   1.000
_cell.length_b   1.000
_cell.length_c   1.000
_cell.angle_alpha   90.00
_cell.angle_beta   90.00
_cell.angle_gamma   90.00
#
_symmetry.space_group_name_H-M   'P 1'
#
loop_
_entity.id
_entity.type
_entity.pdbx_description
1 polymer ?
#
loop_
_entity_poly.entity_id
_entity_poly.type
_entity_poly.pdbx_seq_one_letter_code
_entity_poly.pdbx_strand_id
1 'polypeptide(L)'
;MYTNTISVSRFFACDVDEASSQIQQFLSCIINFNGFSLLVTSFDVLYHNHKYHDDCAHSLNRIERVATAKVSRKTYTDKQFMKVSIFASHYELLVVGGYIHKHGPITSFLESSMGKFKLNEDITTCIKVPALASEYISTKRLLNQYVKRRSHQL
;
A
#
# COMPACT_ATOMS: atom_id res chain seq x y z
N MET A 1 -11.38 -12.36 6.94
CA MET A 1 -10.26 -13.31 6.79
C MET A 1 -9.23 -12.68 5.85
N TYR A 2 -7.93 -12.90 6.08
CA TYR A 2 -6.83 -12.36 5.26
C TYR A 2 -6.08 -13.50 4.58
N THR A 3 -5.60 -13.30 3.36
CA THR A 3 -4.74 -14.27 2.64
C THR A 3 -3.27 -13.79 2.66
N ASN A 4 -2.33 -14.74 2.69
CA ASN A 4 -0.93 -14.46 3.05
C ASN A 4 0.05 -14.31 1.87
N THR A 5 -0.37 -14.39 0.61
CA THR A 5 0.55 -14.21 -0.53
C THR A 5 -0.23 -13.88 -1.79
N ILE A 6 0.14 -12.79 -2.47
CA ILE A 6 -0.40 -12.45 -3.79
C ILE A 6 0.65 -12.76 -4.84
N SER A 7 0.33 -13.73 -5.72
CA SER A 7 1.08 -13.88 -6.97
C SER A 7 0.83 -12.67 -7.84
N VAL A 8 1.90 -11.96 -8.23
CA VAL A 8 1.79 -10.82 -9.15
C VAL A 8 1.94 -11.21 -10.61
N SER A 9 1.98 -12.52 -10.92
CA SER A 9 2.00 -13.03 -12.30
C SER A 9 0.86 -12.49 -13.15
N ARG A 10 -0.29 -12.21 -12.53
CA ARG A 10 -1.46 -11.66 -13.21
C ARG A 10 -1.29 -10.19 -13.61
N PHE A 11 -0.43 -9.41 -12.94
CA PHE A 11 -0.18 -8.01 -13.29
C PHE A 11 0.63 -7.81 -14.58
N PHE A 12 1.34 -8.86 -15.04
CA PHE A 12 2.16 -8.79 -16.24
C PHE A 12 1.38 -8.98 -17.55
N ALA A 13 0.17 -9.52 -17.47
CA ALA A 13 -0.60 -9.96 -18.64
C ALA A 13 -1.98 -9.30 -18.74
N CYS A 14 -2.32 -8.41 -17.80
CA CYS A 14 -3.65 -7.83 -17.67
C CYS A 14 -3.75 -6.44 -18.29
N ASP A 15 -4.95 -6.07 -18.76
CA ASP A 15 -5.25 -4.71 -19.20
C ASP A 15 -5.34 -3.73 -18.00
N VAL A 16 -5.59 -2.45 -18.28
CA VAL A 16 -5.63 -1.38 -17.25
C VAL A 16 -6.77 -1.62 -16.24
N ASP A 17 -7.91 -2.13 -16.69
CA ASP A 17 -9.08 -2.36 -15.84
C ASP A 17 -8.87 -3.54 -14.90
N GLU A 18 -8.29 -4.63 -15.41
CA GLU A 18 -7.91 -5.79 -14.64
C GLU A 18 -6.74 -5.47 -13.68
N ALA A 19 -5.78 -4.64 -14.10
CA ALA A 19 -4.74 -4.11 -13.20
C ALA A 19 -5.35 -3.30 -12.06
N SER A 20 -6.32 -2.42 -12.34
CA SER A 20 -7.03 -1.63 -11.34
C SER A 20 -7.74 -2.53 -10.31
N SER A 21 -8.46 -3.55 -10.76
CA SER A 21 -9.12 -4.51 -9.86
C SER A 21 -8.11 -5.25 -8.97
N GLN A 22 -6.93 -5.58 -9.49
CA GLN A 22 -5.90 -6.24 -8.70
C GLN A 22 -5.17 -5.26 -7.76
N ILE A 23 -5.00 -3.99 -8.13
CA ILE A 23 -4.44 -2.97 -7.23
C ILE A 23 -5.37 -2.73 -6.05
N GLN A 24 -6.69 -2.70 -6.27
CA GLN A 24 -7.68 -2.45 -5.23
C GLN A 24 -7.63 -3.45 -4.08
N GLN A 25 -7.14 -4.68 -4.30
CA GLN A 25 -7.00 -5.67 -3.22
C GLN A 25 -5.99 -5.24 -2.13
N PHE A 26 -5.08 -4.31 -2.44
CA PHE A 26 -4.13 -3.76 -1.47
C PHE A 26 -4.75 -2.68 -0.58
N LEU A 27 -5.97 -2.24 -0.87
CA LEU A 27 -6.71 -1.37 0.02
C LEU A 27 -7.10 -2.15 1.29
N SER A 28 -6.88 -1.56 2.46
CA SER A 28 -7.07 -2.22 3.77
C SER A 28 -6.17 -3.43 3.99
N CYS A 29 -5.07 -3.55 3.24
CA CYS A 29 -4.07 -4.57 3.50
C CYS A 29 -3.26 -4.25 4.76
N ILE A 30 -2.77 -5.30 5.41
CA ILE A 30 -1.85 -5.21 6.55
C ILE A 30 -0.47 -5.67 6.10
N ILE A 31 0.51 -4.79 6.17
CA ILE A 31 1.91 -5.09 5.90
C ILE A 31 2.63 -5.31 7.23
N ASN A 32 3.38 -6.41 7.35
CA ASN A 32 4.19 -6.68 8.53
C ASN A 32 5.67 -6.55 8.20
N PHE A 33 6.31 -5.55 8.81
CA PHE A 33 7.74 -5.32 8.79
C PHE A 33 8.39 -5.81 10.07
N ASN A 34 9.72 -5.83 10.12
CA ASN A 34 10.43 -6.19 11.33
C ASN A 34 10.33 -5.05 12.36
N GLY A 35 9.39 -5.17 13.30
CA GLY A 35 9.19 -4.22 14.40
C GLY A 35 7.98 -3.29 14.29
N PHE A 36 7.21 -3.35 13.19
CA PHE A 36 5.93 -2.65 13.09
C PHE A 36 4.98 -3.29 12.08
N SER A 37 3.69 -3.00 12.24
CA SER A 37 2.66 -3.34 11.26
C SER A 37 2.01 -2.08 10.73
N LEU A 38 1.57 -2.14 9.47
CA LEU A 38 0.95 -1.03 8.77
C LEU A 38 -0.39 -1.47 8.18
N LEU A 39 -1.48 -0.82 8.55
CA LEU A 39 -2.76 -0.91 7.85
C LEU A 39 -2.81 0.19 6.78
N VAL A 40 -2.91 -0.21 5.52
CA VAL A 40 -2.95 0.71 4.38
C VAL A 40 -4.39 1.13 4.10
N THR A 41 -4.67 2.43 4.11
CA THR A 41 -6.01 2.97 3.79
C THR A 41 -6.04 3.79 2.51
N SER A 42 -4.88 4.25 2.04
CA SER A 42 -4.76 4.99 0.78
C SER A 42 -3.34 4.91 0.23
N PHE A 43 -3.23 4.89 -1.09
CA PHE A 43 -1.97 4.92 -1.80
C PHE A 43 -2.14 5.67 -3.13
N ASP A 44 -1.06 6.25 -3.62
CA ASP A 44 -0.94 6.74 -4.99
C ASP A 44 -0.40 5.59 -5.87
N VAL A 45 -0.88 5.51 -7.11
CA VAL A 45 -0.43 4.48 -8.07
C VAL A 45 0.57 5.09 -9.03
N LEU A 46 1.77 4.53 -9.07
CA LEU A 46 2.82 4.88 -10.02
C LEU A 46 3.04 3.68 -10.94
N TYR A 47 3.07 3.94 -12.25
CA TYR A 47 3.30 2.91 -13.26
C TYR A 47 4.66 3.11 -13.91
N HIS A 48 5.53 2.11 -13.73
CA HIS A 48 6.90 2.13 -14.19
C HIS A 48 7.05 1.32 -15.49
N ASN A 49 6.91 2.00 -16.63
CA ASN A 49 7.05 1.38 -17.95
C ASN A 49 8.44 1.57 -18.59
N HIS A 50 9.22 2.56 -18.12
CA HIS A 50 10.48 2.90 -18.77
C HIS A 50 11.52 3.41 -17.79
N LYS A 51 12.67 2.73 -17.73
CA LYS A 51 13.79 3.01 -16.81
C LYS A 51 14.35 4.42 -16.91
N TYR A 52 14.20 5.05 -18.08
CA TYR A 52 14.84 6.33 -18.40
C TYR A 52 13.87 7.52 -18.48
N HIS A 53 12.56 7.32 -18.36
CA HIS A 53 11.55 8.40 -18.49
C HIS A 53 10.78 8.69 -17.22
N ASP A 54 10.99 7.90 -16.19
CA ASP A 54 10.21 7.98 -14.98
C ASP A 54 11.08 8.61 -13.88
N ASP A 55 10.79 9.88 -13.59
CA ASP A 55 11.46 10.67 -12.56
C ASP A 55 11.27 10.08 -11.14
N CYS A 56 10.47 9.03 -11.00
CA CYS A 56 10.31 8.28 -9.74
C CYS A 56 10.99 6.90 -9.77
N ALA A 57 11.60 6.48 -10.88
CA ALA A 57 12.01 5.10 -11.16
C ALA A 57 13.38 4.64 -10.65
N HIS A 58 13.89 5.21 -9.55
CA HIS A 58 15.08 4.64 -8.90
C HIS A 58 14.85 3.17 -8.45
N SER A 59 13.60 2.70 -8.44
CA SER A 59 13.15 1.33 -8.11
C SER A 59 13.13 0.34 -9.28
N LEU A 60 13.34 0.76 -10.55
CA LEU A 60 13.15 -0.11 -11.73
C LEU A 60 14.23 -1.20 -11.95
N ASN A 61 15.28 -1.28 -11.13
CA ASN A 61 16.32 -2.29 -11.31
C ASN A 61 15.86 -3.73 -11.01
N ARG A 62 14.66 -3.92 -10.43
CA ARG A 62 14.12 -5.25 -10.16
C ARG A 62 12.59 -5.22 -10.21
N ILE A 63 12.02 -5.79 -11.26
CA ILE A 63 10.58 -6.05 -11.30
C ILE A 63 10.29 -7.20 -10.33
N GLU A 64 9.53 -6.91 -9.27
CA GLU A 64 9.23 -7.88 -8.23
C GLU A 64 8.18 -8.87 -8.73
N ARG A 65 8.52 -10.17 -8.72
CA ARG A 65 7.62 -11.28 -9.12
C ARG A 65 6.64 -11.70 -8.03
N VAL A 66 6.80 -11.17 -6.82
CA VAL A 66 5.90 -11.32 -5.67
C VAL A 66 5.64 -9.93 -5.12
N ALA A 67 4.41 -9.64 -4.69
CA ALA A 67 4.09 -8.37 -4.09
C ALA A 67 5.03 -8.09 -2.90
N THR A 68 5.77 -6.98 -2.96
CA THR A 68 6.84 -6.67 -2.02
C THR A 68 6.68 -5.26 -1.49
N ALA A 69 6.60 -5.09 -0.19
CA ALA A 69 6.56 -3.78 0.45
C ALA A 69 7.97 -3.36 0.89
N LYS A 70 8.30 -2.09 0.68
CA LYS A 70 9.61 -1.52 0.99
C LYS A 70 9.47 -0.23 1.78
N VAL A 71 10.23 -0.10 2.86
CA VAL A 71 10.54 1.18 3.49
C VAL A 71 11.84 1.69 2.87
N SER A 72 11.82 2.87 2.28
CA SER A 72 12.97 3.43 1.57
C SER A 72 13.10 4.93 1.79
N ARG A 73 14.32 5.46 1.69
CA ARG A 73 14.54 6.91 1.70
C ARG A 73 14.04 7.57 0.42
N LYS A 74 13.42 8.75 0.54
CA LYS A 74 13.23 9.66 -0.59
C LYS A 74 14.57 10.32 -0.89
N THR A 75 15.12 10.07 -2.08
CA THR A 75 16.44 10.55 -2.51
C THR A 75 16.45 11.98 -3.07
N TYR A 76 15.27 12.59 -3.28
CA TYR A 76 15.13 13.86 -3.99
C TYR A 76 15.35 15.14 -3.16
N THR A 77 15.59 15.02 -1.86
CA THR A 77 15.80 16.19 -0.99
C THR A 77 16.88 15.87 0.04
N ASP A 78 17.72 16.85 0.41
CA ASP A 78 18.67 16.77 1.56
C ASP A 78 18.01 16.40 2.91
N LYS A 79 16.69 16.26 2.91
CA LYS A 79 15.90 15.76 4.03
C LYS A 79 15.70 14.24 3.90
N GLN A 80 16.13 13.50 4.92
CA GLN A 80 15.98 12.06 5.03
C GLN A 80 14.53 11.67 5.39
N PHE A 81 13.62 11.78 4.42
CA PHE A 81 12.26 11.28 4.59
C PHE A 81 12.17 9.81 4.20
N MET A 82 11.47 9.01 5.01
CA MET A 82 11.15 7.63 4.68
C MET A 82 9.82 7.57 3.93
N LYS A 83 9.70 6.69 2.94
CA LYS A 83 8.45 6.32 2.28
C LYS A 83 8.21 4.83 2.40
N VAL A 84 6.94 4.43 2.34
CA VAL A 84 6.54 3.03 2.23
C VAL A 84 5.82 2.83 0.91
N SER A 85 6.26 1.85 0.12
CA SER A 85 5.61 1.51 -1.14
C SER A 85 5.40 0.00 -1.25
N ILE A 86 4.31 -0.41 -1.91
CA ILE A 86 4.08 -1.81 -2.32
C ILE A 86 4.42 -1.92 -3.81
N PHE A 87 5.34 -2.81 -4.15
CA PHE A 87 5.72 -3.11 -5.52
C PHE A 87 4.99 -4.38 -5.98
N ALA A 88 4.27 -4.27 -7.09
CA ALA A 88 3.60 -5.38 -7.74
C ALA A 88 3.81 -5.28 -9.26
N SER A 89 4.72 -6.11 -9.80
CA SER A 89 5.13 -6.02 -11.20
C SER A 89 5.62 -4.60 -11.54
N HIS A 90 5.01 -3.93 -12.52
CA HIS A 90 5.32 -2.57 -12.96
C HIS A 90 4.71 -1.46 -12.10
N TYR A 91 3.91 -1.81 -11.09
CA TYR A 91 3.21 -0.83 -10.26
C TYR A 91 3.93 -0.62 -8.93
N GLU A 92 4.18 0.64 -8.59
CA GLU A 92 4.51 1.08 -7.23
C GLU A 92 3.27 1.74 -6.62
N LEU A 93 2.75 1.16 -5.55
CA LEU A 93 1.68 1.71 -4.74
C LEU A 93 2.31 2.48 -3.58
N LEU A 94 2.49 3.79 -3.74
CA LEU A 94 3.06 4.66 -2.72
C LEU A 94 2.05 4.86 -1.60
N VAL A 95 2.30 4.33 -0.40
CA VAL A 95 1.37 4.46 0.72
C VAL A 95 1.34 5.91 1.19
N VAL A 96 0.15 6.52 1.12
CA VAL A 96 -0.07 7.92 1.51
C VAL A 96 -0.98 8.08 2.72
N GLY A 97 -1.60 6.99 3.19
CA GLY A 97 -2.39 7.04 4.41
C GLY A 97 -2.66 5.66 4.98
N GLY A 98 -2.83 5.63 6.29
CA GLY A 98 -3.03 4.40 7.02
C GLY A 98 -2.86 4.55 8.52
N TYR A 99 -2.66 3.40 9.15
CA TYR A 99 -2.39 3.30 10.58
C TYR A 99 -1.13 2.48 10.80
N ILE A 100 -0.22 2.99 11.61
CA ILE A 100 0.99 2.27 12.02
C ILE A 100 0.88 1.81 13.46
N HIS A 101 1.29 0.58 13.69
CA HIS A 101 1.43 -0.01 15.02
C HIS A 101 2.90 -0.38 15.24
N LYS A 102 3.61 0.44 16.01
CA LYS A 102 5.03 0.29 16.36
C LYS A 102 5.15 0.47 17.87
N HIS A 103 5.13 -0.63 18.62
CA HIS A 103 5.23 -0.67 20.10
C HIS A 103 4.33 0.36 20.82
N GLY A 104 3.07 0.01 21.08
CA GLY A 104 2.16 0.87 21.84
C GLY A 104 0.92 1.28 21.03
N PRO A 105 0.40 2.51 21.17
CA PRO A 105 -0.86 2.91 20.54
C PRO A 105 -0.75 2.98 19.01
N ILE A 106 -1.86 2.65 18.35
CA ILE A 106 -1.99 2.78 16.90
C ILE A 106 -1.99 4.27 16.53
N THR A 107 -1.15 4.66 15.57
CA THR A 107 -1.04 6.05 15.12
C THR A 107 -1.49 6.17 13.66
N SER A 108 -2.42 7.08 13.38
CA SER A 108 -2.86 7.38 12.01
C SER A 108 -1.89 8.32 11.30
N PHE A 109 -1.83 8.22 9.97
CA PHE A 109 -1.12 9.18 9.12
C PHE A 109 -1.85 9.39 7.79
N LEU A 110 -1.63 10.56 7.21
CA LEU A 110 -2.16 10.96 5.90
C LEU A 110 -1.10 11.83 5.20
N GLU A 111 -0.03 11.17 4.76
CA GLU A 111 1.08 11.75 4.01
C GLU A 111 1.97 10.59 3.50
N SER A 112 2.65 10.79 2.36
CA SER A 112 3.63 9.81 1.85
C SER A 112 4.97 9.81 2.58
N SER A 113 5.18 10.78 3.48
CA SER A 113 6.40 10.93 4.27
C SER A 113 6.21 10.33 5.66
N MET A 114 6.99 9.30 5.97
CA MET A 114 6.95 8.55 7.23
C MET A 114 8.04 8.99 8.21
N GLY A 115 8.69 10.14 7.97
CA GLY A 115 9.85 10.61 8.75
C GLY A 115 9.59 10.69 10.26
N LYS A 116 8.36 11.06 10.67
CA LYS A 116 7.97 11.14 12.08
C LYS A 116 8.03 9.82 12.84
N PHE A 117 7.97 8.69 12.14
CA PHE A 117 7.96 7.35 12.74
C PHE A 117 9.34 6.75 12.94
N LYS A 118 10.42 7.42 12.46
CA LYS A 118 11.81 6.96 12.57
C LYS A 118 11.94 5.48 12.16
N LEU A 119 11.46 5.17 10.96
CA LEU A 119 11.51 3.82 10.39
C LEU A 119 12.91 3.58 9.81
N ASN A 120 13.39 2.34 9.90
CA ASN A 120 14.58 1.90 9.18
C ASN A 120 14.18 1.41 7.79
N GLU A 121 15.12 1.41 6.85
CA GLU A 121 14.91 0.74 5.57
C GLU A 121 14.67 -0.75 5.83
N ASP A 122 13.61 -1.28 5.23
CA ASP A 122 13.16 -2.66 5.44
C ASP A 122 12.39 -3.14 4.22
N ILE A 123 12.37 -4.44 4.00
CA ILE A 123 11.72 -5.09 2.86
C ILE A 123 10.95 -6.30 3.37
N THR A 124 9.69 -6.43 2.97
CA THR A 124 8.85 -7.56 3.37
C THR A 124 7.94 -8.00 2.23
N THR A 125 7.68 -9.30 2.15
CA THR A 125 6.64 -9.89 1.32
C THR A 125 5.41 -10.26 2.14
N CYS A 126 5.42 -10.02 3.45
CA CYS A 126 4.30 -10.30 4.35
C CYS A 126 3.23 -9.22 4.23
N ILE A 127 2.46 -9.30 3.14
CA ILE A 127 1.32 -8.44 2.85
C ILE A 127 0.06 -9.27 2.97
N LYS A 128 -0.76 -8.96 3.98
CA LYS A 128 -2.04 -9.60 4.23
C LYS A 128 -3.12 -8.78 3.53
N VAL A 129 -3.77 -9.35 2.53
CA VAL A 129 -4.92 -8.70 1.86
C VAL A 129 -6.24 -9.27 2.34
N PRO A 130 -7.29 -8.44 2.45
CA PRO A 130 -8.60 -8.93 2.86
C PRO A 130 -9.15 -9.91 1.82
N ALA A 131 -9.63 -11.07 2.27
CA ALA A 131 -10.13 -12.16 1.43
C ALA A 131 -11.45 -11.83 0.70
N LEU A 132 -12.18 -10.85 1.22
CA LEU A 132 -13.29 -10.20 0.54
C LEU A 132 -12.80 -8.80 0.21
N ALA A 133 -12.86 -8.39 -1.05
CA ALA A 133 -12.79 -6.98 -1.38
C ALA A 133 -13.87 -6.31 -0.53
N SER A 134 -13.47 -5.59 0.51
CA SER A 134 -14.42 -4.81 1.30
C SER A 134 -15.15 -3.94 0.29
N GLU A 135 -16.48 -4.01 0.25
CA GLU A 135 -17.29 -3.12 -0.58
C GLU A 135 -16.78 -1.71 -0.33
N TYR A 136 -16.06 -1.17 -1.31
CA TYR A 136 -15.43 0.12 -1.15
C TYR A 136 -16.57 1.12 -1.12
N ILE A 137 -16.82 1.67 0.06
CA ILE A 137 -17.79 2.73 0.22
C ILE A 137 -17.15 3.99 -0.35
N SER A 138 -17.28 4.13 -1.66
CA SER A 138 -16.63 5.19 -2.46
C SER A 138 -17.17 6.59 -2.19
N THR A 139 -18.29 6.71 -1.47
CA THR A 139 -18.95 8.00 -1.26
C THR A 139 -19.41 8.18 0.18
N LYS A 140 -19.35 9.42 0.67
CA LYS A 140 -19.96 9.83 1.96
C LYS A 140 -21.42 9.37 2.09
N ARG A 141 -22.15 9.32 0.97
CA ARG A 141 -23.54 8.83 0.94
C ARG A 141 -23.64 7.36 1.32
N LEU A 142 -22.83 6.52 0.68
CA LEU A 142 -22.80 5.08 0.98
C LEU A 142 -22.29 4.83 2.41
N LEU A 143 -21.37 5.66 2.91
CA LEU A 143 -20.84 5.55 4.28
C LEU A 143 -21.94 5.84 5.30
N ASN A 144 -22.66 6.93 5.09
CA ASN A 144 -23.80 7.29 5.93
C ASN A 144 -24.91 6.24 5.87
N GLN A 145 -25.13 5.60 4.72
CA GLN A 145 -26.10 4.50 4.60
C GLN A 145 -25.64 3.24 5.34
N TYR A 146 -24.35 2.90 5.27
CA TYR A 146 -23.79 1.78 6.01
C TYR A 146 -23.89 1.99 7.53
N VAL A 147 -23.48 3.16 8.02
CA VAL A 147 -23.58 3.52 9.44
C VAL A 147 -25.04 3.46 9.92
N LYS A 148 -25.99 3.99 9.14
CA LYS A 148 -27.43 3.90 9.46
C LYS A 148 -27.95 2.47 9.52
N ARG A 149 -27.45 1.56 8.67
CA ARG A 149 -27.89 0.16 8.66
C ARG A 149 -27.29 -0.65 9.81
N ARG A 150 -26.10 -0.28 10.26
CA ARG A 150 -25.34 -1.00 11.30
C ARG A 150 -25.46 -0.38 12.69
N SER A 151 -26.08 0.79 12.84
CA SER A 151 -26.23 1.49 14.12
C SER A 151 -27.04 0.75 15.17
N HIS A 152 -27.86 -0.24 14.77
CA HIS A 152 -28.64 -1.04 15.70
C HIS A 152 -27.87 -2.25 16.27
N GLN A 153 -26.62 -2.46 15.84
CA GLN A 153 -25.76 -3.58 16.25
C GLN A 153 -24.58 -3.14 17.15
N LEU A 154 -24.53 -1.86 17.53
CA LEU A 154 -23.55 -1.25 18.45
C LEU A 154 -24.28 -0.79 19.71
#